data_AF-A0A954I517-F1
#
_entry.id   AF-A0A954I517-F1
#
_cell.length_a   1.000
_cell.length_b   1.000
_cell.length_c   1.000
_cell.angle_alpha   90.00
_cell.angle_beta   90.00
_cell.angle_gamma   90.00
#
_symmetry.space_group_name_H-M   'P 1'
#
loop_
_entity.id
_entity.type
_entity.pdbx_description
1 polymer ?
#
loop_
_entity_poly.entity_id
_entity_poly.type
_entity_poly.pdbx_seq_one_letter_code
_entity_poly.pdbx_strand_id
1 'polypeptide(L)'
;MDKLPRPDDLTSSYVGTYDAWNRLVKLTDGTNTVQENEYDALRRRIVRKEYSSGTLSETRRFYYGVGWQVLEERVGSETTSDAQYVWGLRY
;
A
#
# COMPACT_ATOMS: atom_id res chain seq x y z
N MET A 1 -5.08 12.95 11.96
CA MET A 1 -4.68 13.47 10.64
C MET A 1 -3.30 14.02 10.89
N ASP A 2 -2.28 13.27 10.49
CA ASP A 2 -0.94 13.44 11.05
C ASP A 2 0.02 13.79 9.92
N LYS A 3 0.93 14.73 10.16
CA LYS A 3 1.91 15.15 9.15
C LYS A 3 3.05 14.14 9.08
N LEU A 4 3.37 13.71 7.86
CA LEU A 4 4.47 12.79 7.57
C LEU A 4 5.49 13.49 6.67
N PRO A 5 6.79 13.38 6.96
CA PRO A 5 7.82 13.99 6.11
C PRO A 5 7.78 13.38 4.71
N ARG A 6 7.99 14.22 3.69
CA ARG A 6 8.04 13.80 2.30
C ARG A 6 9.51 13.55 1.90
N PRO A 7 9.89 12.32 1.47
CA PRO A 7 11.29 12.00 1.19
C PRO A 7 11.90 12.75 -0.01
N ASP A 8 11.08 13.07 -1.01
CA ASP A 8 11.48 13.77 -2.25
C ASP A 8 11.45 15.30 -2.12
N ASP A 9 10.83 15.83 -1.07
CA ASP A 9 10.86 17.26 -0.71
C ASP A 9 10.74 17.42 0.81
N LEU A 10 11.89 17.65 1.46
CA LEU A 10 12.00 17.78 2.91
C LEU A 10 11.29 19.02 3.49
N THR A 11 10.87 19.97 2.64
CA THR A 11 10.10 21.15 3.06
C THR A 11 8.59 20.92 3.03
N SER A 12 8.16 19.83 2.41
CA SER A 12 6.77 19.43 2.28
C SER A 12 6.44 18.24 3.19
N SER A 13 5.16 18.05 3.47
CA SER A 13 4.66 16.94 4.28
C SER A 13 3.40 16.36 3.69
N TYR A 14 3.29 15.04 3.70
CA TYR A 14 2.02 14.37 3.47
C TYR A 14 1.13 14.45 4.71
N VAL A 15 -0.17 14.24 4.53
CA VAL A 15 -1.12 14.04 5.63
C VAL A 15 -1.62 12.60 5.62
N GLY A 16 -1.37 11.89 6.71
CA GLY A 16 -1.83 10.53 6.94
C GLY A 16 -3.17 10.48 7.66
N THR A 17 -4.07 9.62 7.17
CA THR A 17 -5.30 9.21 7.85
C THR A 17 -5.19 7.75 8.25
N TYR A 18 -5.61 7.44 9.47
CA TYR A 18 -5.47 6.13 10.08
C TYR A 18 -6.82 5.55 10.48
N ASP A 19 -6.93 4.23 10.47
CA ASP A 19 -8.08 3.54 11.07
C ASP A 19 -7.98 3.45 12.61
N ALA A 20 -9.01 2.88 13.24
CA ALA A 20 -9.09 2.71 14.69
C ALA A 20 -7.99 1.79 15.29
N TRP A 21 -7.22 1.10 14.45
CA TRP A 21 -6.09 0.28 14.87
C TRP A 21 -4.73 0.93 14.55
N ASN A 22 -4.71 2.24 14.30
CA ASN A 22 -3.52 3.02 13.97
C ASN A 22 -2.81 2.53 12.67
N ARG A 23 -3.56 2.04 11.69
CA ARG A 23 -3.02 1.64 10.38
C ARG A 23 -3.31 2.73 9.34
N LEU A 24 -2.32 3.09 8.53
CA LEU A 24 -2.43 4.15 7.52
C LEU A 24 -3.38 3.72 6.40
N VAL A 25 -4.58 4.30 6.32
CA VAL A 25 -5.57 3.98 5.28
C VAL A 25 -5.54 4.94 4.10
N LYS A 26 -5.06 6.17 4.30
CA LYS A 26 -4.98 7.19 3.24
C LYS A 26 -3.84 8.15 3.48
N LEU A 27 -3.18 8.54 2.39
CA LEU A 27 -2.12 9.54 2.35
C LEU A 27 -2.50 10.62 1.32
N THR A 28 -2.39 11.88 1.71
CA THR A 28 -2.67 13.03 0.82
C THR A 28 -1.51 14.01 0.75
N ASP A 29 -1.39 14.67 -0.40
CA ASP A 29 -0.54 15.84 -0.65
C ASP A 29 -1.46 17.02 -0.99
N GLY A 30 -1.62 17.93 -0.03
CA GLY A 30 -2.69 18.94 -0.07
C GLY A 30 -4.07 18.28 -0.21
N THR A 31 -4.78 18.59 -1.29
CA THR A 31 -6.09 18.02 -1.63
C THR A 31 -6.02 16.71 -2.41
N ASN A 32 -4.84 16.35 -2.93
CA ASN A 32 -4.67 15.18 -3.78
C ASN A 32 -4.44 13.94 -2.94
N THR A 33 -5.19 12.88 -3.23
CA THR A 33 -4.84 11.55 -2.72
C THR A 33 -3.60 11.06 -3.46
N VAL A 34 -2.64 10.50 -2.74
CA VAL A 34 -1.42 9.88 -3.33
C VAL A 34 -1.38 8.38 -3.07
N GLN A 35 -1.99 7.92 -1.97
CA GLN A 35 -2.06 6.49 -1.66
C GLN A 35 -3.28 6.16 -0.79
N GLU A 36 -3.90 5.00 -1.04
CA GLU A 36 -4.86 4.37 -0.13
C GLU A 36 -4.46 2.92 0.15
N ASN A 37 -4.71 2.44 1.36
CA ASN A 37 -4.38 1.06 1.77
C ASN A 37 -5.58 0.35 2.38
N GLU A 38 -5.69 -0.94 2.11
CA GLU A 38 -6.67 -1.82 2.75
C GLU A 38 -5.93 -2.98 3.43
N TYR A 39 -6.49 -3.44 4.55
CA TYR A 39 -5.82 -4.41 5.42
C TYR A 39 -6.76 -5.55 5.77
N ASP A 40 -6.21 -6.76 5.91
CA ASP A 40 -6.94 -7.91 6.42
C ASP A 40 -7.11 -7.88 7.96
N ALA A 41 -7.85 -8.86 8.47
CA ALA A 41 -8.07 -9.04 9.91
C ALA A 41 -6.77 -9.38 10.68
N LEU A 42 -5.73 -9.85 9.99
CA LEU A 42 -4.41 -10.13 10.55
C LEU A 42 -3.48 -8.90 10.52
N ARG A 43 -4.01 -7.73 10.16
CA ARG A 43 -3.27 -6.45 10.06
C ARG A 43 -2.23 -6.38 8.94
N ARG A 44 -2.33 -7.22 7.92
CA ARG A 44 -1.47 -7.18 6.74
C ARG A 44 -2.11 -6.33 5.66
N ARG A 45 -1.32 -5.53 4.94
CA ARG A 45 -1.82 -4.70 3.83
C ARG A 45 -2.11 -5.59 2.63
N ILE A 46 -3.38 -5.74 2.25
CA ILE A 46 -3.80 -6.59 1.14
C ILE A 46 -4.05 -5.82 -0.15
N VAL A 47 -4.28 -4.51 -0.06
CA VAL A 47 -4.42 -3.62 -1.22
C VAL A 47 -3.61 -2.35 -0.99
N ARG A 48 -2.91 -1.89 -2.03
CA ARG A 48 -2.37 -0.54 -2.15
C ARG A 48 -2.89 0.08 -3.44
N LYS A 49 -3.51 1.25 -3.33
CA LYS A 49 -3.87 2.09 -4.46
C LYS A 49 -2.91 3.27 -4.51
N GLU A 50 -2.29 3.50 -5.65
CA GLU A 50 -1.44 4.66 -5.88
C GLU A 50 -2.15 5.63 -6.81
N TYR A 51 -1.93 6.92 -6.58
CA TYR A 51 -2.57 7.99 -7.31
C TYR A 51 -1.53 8.98 -7.82
N SER A 52 -1.68 9.39 -9.08
CA SER A 52 -0.91 10.48 -9.67
C SER A 52 -1.84 11.68 -9.87
N SER A 53 -1.50 12.82 -9.27
CA SER A 53 -2.30 14.04 -9.33
C SER A 53 -3.78 13.82 -8.96
N GLY A 54 -4.03 12.99 -7.93
CA GLY A 54 -5.38 12.67 -7.45
C GLY A 54 -6.15 11.65 -8.28
N THR A 55 -5.58 11.13 -9.37
CA THR A 55 -6.18 10.09 -10.22
C THR A 55 -5.55 8.74 -9.93
N LEU A 56 -6.36 7.69 -9.79
CA LEU A 56 -5.88 6.32 -9.54
C LEU A 56 -4.96 5.87 -10.69
N SER A 57 -3.70 5.58 -10.39
CA SER A 57 -2.69 5.14 -11.36
C SER A 57 -2.41 3.64 -11.29
N GLU A 58 -2.44 3.07 -10.09
CA GLU A 58 -2.21 1.63 -9.88
C GLU A 58 -3.10 1.11 -8.76
N THR A 59 -3.63 -0.10 -8.90
CA THR A 59 -4.11 -0.90 -7.77
C THR A 59 -3.28 -2.16 -7.69
N ARG A 60 -2.67 -2.42 -6.54
CA ARG A 60 -1.84 -3.59 -6.30
C ARG A 60 -2.42 -4.42 -5.16
N ARG A 61 -2.56 -5.73 -5.36
CA ARG A 61 -3.06 -6.69 -4.36
C ARG A 61 -1.92 -7.60 -3.91
N PHE A 62 -1.85 -7.88 -2.62
CA PHE A 62 -0.82 -8.71 -2.00
C PHE A 62 -1.45 -9.97 -1.40
N TYR A 63 -0.94 -11.15 -1.79
CA TYR A 63 -1.38 -12.44 -1.28
C TYR A 63 -0.30 -13.02 -0.38
N TYR A 64 -0.65 -13.32 0.86
CA TYR A 64 0.29 -13.73 1.89
C TYR A 64 0.17 -15.21 2.26
N GLY A 65 1.31 -15.83 2.52
CA GLY A 65 1.38 -17.16 3.12
C GLY A 65 1.14 -17.15 4.63
N VAL A 66 1.21 -18.36 5.23
CA VAL A 66 1.09 -18.55 6.69
C VAL A 66 2.24 -17.90 7.47
N GLY A 67 3.42 -17.79 6.86
CA GLY A 67 4.59 -17.13 7.43
C GLY A 67 4.60 -15.60 7.30
N TRP A 68 3.47 -14.99 6.88
CA TRP A 68 3.33 -13.55 6.67
C TRP A 68 4.22 -12.96 5.57
N GLN A 69 4.83 -13.82 4.75
CA GLN A 69 5.52 -13.39 3.54
C GLN A 69 4.52 -13.22 2.38
N VAL A 70 4.78 -12.25 1.49
CA VAL A 70 4.05 -12.10 0.23
C VAL A 70 4.43 -13.26 -0.68
N LEU A 71 3.46 -14.00 -1.18
CA LEU A 71 3.65 -15.08 -2.16
C LEU A 71 3.38 -14.59 -3.58
N GLU A 72 2.44 -13.65 -3.73
CA GLU A 72 2.04 -13.16 -5.04
C GLU A 72 1.56 -11.70 -4.95
N GLU A 73 1.87 -10.94 -6.00
CA GLU A 73 1.33 -9.61 -6.24
C GLU A 73 0.57 -9.57 -7.56
N ARG A 74 -0.53 -8.82 -7.59
CA ARG A 74 -1.31 -8.57 -8.81
C ARG A 74 -1.56 -7.08 -8.99
N VAL A 75 -1.48 -6.61 -10.23
CA VAL A 75 -1.69 -5.21 -10.60
C VAL A 75 -2.98 -5.04 -11.39
N GLY A 76 -3.67 -3.92 -11.19
CA GLY A 76 -4.88 -3.55 -11.91
C GLY A 76 -6.05 -4.47 -11.57
N SER A 77 -6.73 -4.98 -12.59
CA SER A 77 -7.78 -6.00 -12.49
C SER A 77 -7.32 -7.39 -12.96
N GLU A 78 -6.02 -7.56 -13.15
CA GLU A 78 -5.47 -8.79 -13.72
C GLU A 78 -5.73 -10.00 -12.80
N THR A 79 -6.02 -11.13 -13.43
CA THR A 79 -6.19 -12.41 -12.74
C THR A 79 -4.89 -13.22 -12.70
N THR A 80 -3.89 -12.79 -13.45
CA THR A 80 -2.53 -13.34 -13.45
C THR A 80 -1.62 -12.57 -12.49
N SER A 81 -0.56 -13.22 -12.03
CA SER A 81 0.45 -12.62 -11.15
C SER A 81 1.33 -11.62 -11.92
N ASP A 82 1.57 -10.46 -11.32
CA ASP A 82 2.65 -9.54 -11.70
C ASP A 82 4.01 -10.08 -11.22
N ALA A 83 4.03 -10.57 -9.98
CA ALA A 83 5.20 -11.21 -9.37
C ALA A 83 4.78 -12.38 -8.46
N GLN A 84 5.64 -13.40 -8.39
CA GLN A 84 5.53 -14.51 -7.45
C GLN A 84 6.83 -14.71 -6.70
N TYR A 85 6.72 -15.05 -5.42
CA TYR A 85 7.85 -15.20 -4.50
C TYR A 85 7.84 -16.58 -3.84
N VAL A 86 9.03 -17.16 -3.70
CA VAL A 86 9.27 -18.43 -3.02
C VAL A 86 10.19 -18.17 -1.83
N TRP A 87 9.86 -18.74 -0.68
CA TRP A 87 10.58 -18.51 0.59
C TRP A 87 11.03 -19.84 1.21
N GLY A 88 12.28 -19.93 1.66
CA GLY A 88 12.83 -21.08 2.39
C GLY A 88 14.35 -21.01 2.56
N LEU A 89 14.96 -21.98 3.25
CA LEU A 89 16.43 -22.00 3.46
C LEU A 89 17.27 -22.04 2.17
N ARG A 90 16.64 -22.32 1.03
CA ARG A 90 17.27 -22.33 -0.29
C ARG A 90 16.85 -21.15 -1.19
N TYR A 91 15.89 -20.34 -0.77
CA TYR A 91 15.29 -19.24 -1.55
C TYR A 91 14.83 -18.09 -0.64
#